data_AF-A0A6A5A2C7-F1
#
_entry.id   AF-A0A6A5A2C7-F1
#
_cell.length_a   1.000
_cell.length_b   1.000
_cell.length_c   1.000
_cell.angle_alpha   90.00
_cell.angle_beta   90.00
_cell.angle_gamma   90.00
#
_symmetry.space_group_name_H-M   'P 1'
#
loop_
_entity.id
_entity.type
_entity.pdbx_description
1 polymer ?
#
loop_
_entity_poly.entity_id
_entity_poly.type
_entity_poly.pdbx_seq_one_letter_code
_entity_poly.pdbx_strand_id
1 'polypeptide(L)'
;MVSLDQDRKVTYLTASYNRVLGYHEKKVVHDDVSMFDLMHPDDVARVRSELNRVTKYQDILGVPYQPKHSKGMYWKGELNARMCDQGIVLTTRVQRQPLAKA
;
A
#
# COMPACT_ATOMS: atom_id res chain seq x y z
N MET A 1 8.01 -2.52 -2.27
CA MET A 1 7.82 -2.82 -0.84
C MET A 1 7.60 -1.50 -0.12
N VAL A 2 6.72 -1.50 0.87
CA VAL A 2 6.39 -0.36 1.72
C VAL A 2 6.52 -0.85 3.16
N SER A 3 7.19 -0.11 4.02
CA SER A 3 7.17 -0.40 5.46
C SER A 3 6.25 0.59 6.15
N LEU A 4 5.48 0.07 7.09
CA LEU A 4 4.53 0.81 7.90
C LEU A 4 4.87 0.69 9.37
N ASP A 5 4.65 1.75 10.12
CA ASP A 5 4.67 1.71 11.58
C ASP A 5 3.35 1.14 12.16
N GLN A 6 3.18 1.30 13.48
CA GLN A 6 2.00 0.85 14.21
C GLN A 6 0.72 1.62 13.81
N ASP A 7 0.85 2.90 13.42
CA ASP A 7 -0.24 3.78 13.01
C ASP A 7 -0.53 3.73 11.50
N ARG A 8 0.12 2.79 10.78
CA ARG A 8 0.02 2.61 9.33
C ARG A 8 0.55 3.80 8.53
N LYS A 9 1.46 4.58 9.11
CA LYS A 9 2.22 5.61 8.43
C LYS A 9 3.35 4.97 7.65
N VAL A 10 3.62 5.52 6.48
CA VAL A 10 4.67 5.01 5.59
C VAL A 10 6.03 5.47 6.10
N THR A 11 6.87 4.51 6.52
CA THR A 11 8.22 4.79 7.02
C THR A 11 9.30 4.51 5.98
N TYR A 12 8.98 3.72 4.96
CA TYR A 12 9.92 3.36 3.89
C TYR A 12 9.21 3.00 2.59
N LEU A 13 9.82 3.36 1.45
CA LEU A 13 9.35 2.98 0.12
C LEU A 13 10.51 2.56 -0.78
N THR A 14 10.38 1.42 -1.45
CA THR A 14 11.37 1.03 -2.47
C THR A 14 11.29 1.90 -3.72
N ALA A 15 12.39 2.05 -4.46
CA ALA A 15 12.46 2.80 -5.72
C ALA A 15 11.44 2.33 -6.79
N SER A 16 11.00 1.07 -6.75
CA SER A 16 9.93 0.57 -7.62
C SER A 16 8.58 1.25 -7.36
N TYR A 17 8.29 1.68 -6.14
CA TYR A 17 7.07 2.41 -5.81
C TYR A 17 7.06 3.80 -6.47
N ASN A 18 8.22 4.45 -6.56
CA ASN A 18 8.37 5.67 -7.36
C ASN A 18 8.20 5.39 -8.86
N ARG A 19 8.93 4.42 -9.41
CA ARG A 19 8.86 4.10 -10.85
C ARG A 19 7.48 3.66 -11.32
N VAL A 20 6.75 2.96 -10.44
CA VAL A 20 5.41 2.46 -10.74
C VAL A 20 4.40 3.52 -10.36
N LEU A 21 4.24 3.89 -9.09
CA LEU A 21 3.14 4.75 -8.63
C LEU A 21 3.47 6.24 -8.57
N GLY A 22 4.70 6.65 -8.85
CA GLY A 22 5.11 8.05 -8.94
C GLY A 22 5.30 8.76 -7.60
N TYR A 23 5.41 8.03 -6.49
CA TYR A 23 5.69 8.63 -5.18
C TYR A 23 7.16 8.54 -4.82
N HIS A 24 7.72 9.69 -4.41
CA HIS A 24 9.08 9.76 -3.91
C HIS A 24 9.10 9.47 -2.41
N GLU A 25 9.89 8.49 -1.98
CA GLU A 25 10.01 8.05 -0.59
C GLU A 25 10.18 9.22 0.38
N LYS A 26 11.22 10.04 0.17
CA LYS A 26 11.51 11.20 1.04
C LYS A 26 10.30 12.11 1.26
N LYS A 27 9.47 12.30 0.24
CA LYS A 27 8.28 13.15 0.35
C LYS A 27 7.18 12.46 1.15
N VAL A 28 6.90 11.20 0.83
CA VAL A 28 5.85 10.43 1.51
C VAL A 28 6.15 10.28 3.01
N VAL A 29 7.40 9.98 3.35
CA VAL A 29 7.84 9.84 4.75
C VAL A 29 7.82 11.20 5.47
N HIS A 30 8.27 12.28 4.80
CA HIS A 30 8.26 13.62 5.40
C HIS A 30 6.85 14.17 5.63
N ASP A 31 5.93 13.93 4.71
CA ASP A 31 4.54 14.39 4.78
C ASP A 31 3.66 13.49 5.70
N ASP A 32 4.27 12.50 6.38
CA ASP A 32 3.60 11.57 7.30
C ASP A 32 2.36 10.90 6.69
N VAL A 33 2.50 10.44 5.45
CA VAL A 33 1.40 9.90 4.65
C VAL A 33 0.96 8.54 5.19
N SER A 34 -0.35 8.35 5.34
CA SER A 34 -0.91 7.05 5.68
C SER A 34 -0.94 6.14 4.45
N MET A 35 -0.74 4.84 4.64
CA MET A 35 -0.97 3.85 3.58
C MET A 35 -2.36 4.00 2.94
N PHE A 36 -3.37 4.37 3.73
CA PHE A 36 -4.75 4.52 3.24
C PHE A 36 -4.95 5.70 2.29
N ASP A 37 -4.05 6.69 2.29
CA ASP A 37 -4.08 7.82 1.34
C ASP A 37 -3.55 7.42 -0.06
N LEU A 38 -2.84 6.29 -0.13
CA LEU A 38 -2.19 5.76 -1.32
C LEU A 38 -3.03 4.70 -2.05
N MET A 39 -4.32 4.59 -1.74
CA MET A 39 -5.26 3.66 -2.38
C MET A 39 -6.61 4.34 -2.70
N HIS A 40 -7.46 3.65 -3.42
CA HIS A 40 -8.83 4.08 -3.68
C HIS A 40 -9.65 4.13 -2.38
N PRO A 41 -10.50 5.16 -2.16
CA PRO A 41 -11.32 5.29 -0.94
C PRO A 41 -12.16 4.06 -0.61
N ASP A 42 -12.76 3.43 -1.62
CA ASP A 42 -13.60 2.22 -1.45
C ASP A 42 -12.83 1.01 -0.90
N ASP A 43 -11.51 0.98 -1.06
CA ASP A 43 -10.68 -0.11 -0.55
C ASP A 43 -10.22 0.09 0.90
N VAL A 44 -10.30 1.31 1.43
CA VAL A 44 -9.72 1.68 2.73
C VAL A 44 -10.28 0.82 3.85
N ALA A 45 -11.61 0.68 3.93
CA ALA A 45 -12.26 -0.08 5.00
C ALA A 45 -11.83 -1.56 4.98
N ARG A 46 -11.81 -2.16 3.80
CA ARG A 46 -11.46 -3.57 3.59
C ARG A 46 -9.98 -3.83 3.87
N VAL A 47 -9.08 -3.04 3.30
CA VAL A 47 -7.63 -3.18 3.51
C VAL A 47 -7.29 -2.94 4.98
N ARG A 48 -7.91 -1.97 5.65
CA ARG A 48 -7.73 -1.75 7.09
C ARG A 48 -8.11 -2.98 7.90
N SER A 49 -9.26 -3.59 7.60
CA SER A 49 -9.69 -4.82 8.25
C SER A 49 -8.68 -5.96 8.06
N GLU A 50 -8.15 -6.14 6.84
CA GLU A 50 -7.12 -7.16 6.59
C GLU A 50 -5.81 -6.86 7.32
N LEU A 51 -5.35 -5.60 7.35
CA LEU A 51 -4.13 -5.22 8.07
C LEU A 51 -4.25 -5.40 9.59
N ASN A 52 -5.46 -5.28 10.15
CA ASN A 52 -5.70 -5.57 11.56
C ASN A 52 -5.57 -7.06 11.91
N ARG A 53 -5.66 -7.95 10.91
CA ARG A 53 -5.51 -9.40 11.07
C ARG A 53 -4.05 -9.86 10.94
N VAL A 54 -3.15 -8.99 10.49
CA VAL A 54 -1.73 -9.31 10.32
C VAL A 54 -1.09 -9.46 11.70
N THR A 55 -0.52 -10.63 11.96
CA THR A 55 0.20 -10.93 13.20
C THR A 55 1.53 -11.61 12.88
N LYS A 56 2.38 -11.87 13.88
CA LYS A 56 3.66 -12.57 13.71
C LYS A 56 3.53 -13.93 13.01
N TYR A 57 2.38 -14.58 13.14
CA TYR A 57 2.14 -15.93 12.63
C TYR A 57 1.14 -15.96 11.47
N GLN A 58 0.63 -14.80 11.04
CA GLN A 58 -0.40 -14.71 10.03
C GLN A 58 -0.12 -13.56 9.08
N ASP A 59 0.41 -13.92 7.92
CA ASP A 59 0.52 -13.04 6.77
C ASP A 59 -0.83 -12.96 6.05
N ILE A 60 -1.07 -11.84 5.39
CA ILE A 60 -2.16 -11.72 4.40
C ILE A 60 -1.54 -11.77 3.01
N LEU A 61 -2.17 -12.54 2.14
CA LEU A 61 -1.75 -12.73 0.76
C LEU A 61 -2.92 -12.46 -0.16
N GLY A 62 -2.65 -11.86 -1.30
CA GLY A 62 -3.62 -11.81 -2.39
C GLY A 62 -4.75 -10.80 -2.20
N VAL A 63 -4.61 -9.79 -1.34
CA VAL A 63 -5.71 -8.84 -1.09
C VAL A 63 -5.83 -7.91 -2.31
N PRO A 64 -6.90 -8.04 -3.13
CA PRO A 64 -7.06 -7.14 -4.27
C PRO A 64 -7.26 -5.72 -3.74
N TYR A 65 -6.70 -4.71 -4.38
CA TYR A 65 -6.98 -3.31 -4.07
C TYR A 65 -6.54 -2.44 -5.22
N GLN A 66 -6.84 -1.14 -5.13
CA GLN A 66 -6.53 -0.18 -6.15
C GLN A 66 -5.52 0.85 -5.64
N PRO A 67 -4.20 0.63 -5.80
CA PRO A 67 -3.21 1.64 -5.48
C PRO A 67 -3.43 2.90 -6.31
N LYS A 68 -3.35 4.04 -5.64
CA LYS A 68 -3.45 5.38 -6.23
C LYS A 68 -2.10 5.77 -6.79
N HIS A 69 -2.00 6.09 -8.07
CA HIS A 69 -0.84 6.76 -8.65
C HIS A 69 -0.78 8.23 -8.18
N SER A 70 0.41 8.82 -8.07
CA SER A 70 0.60 10.23 -7.67
C SER A 70 -0.06 11.26 -8.59
N LYS A 71 -0.57 10.82 -9.75
CA LYS A 71 -1.35 11.62 -10.72
C LYS A 71 -2.86 11.47 -10.52
N GLY A 72 -3.31 10.81 -9.46
CA GLY A 72 -4.73 10.60 -9.13
C GLY A 72 -5.42 9.44 -9.86
N MET A 73 -4.69 8.68 -10.68
CA MET A 73 -5.21 7.46 -11.34
C MET A 73 -5.15 6.27 -10.38
N TYR A 74 -5.97 5.24 -10.63
CA TYR A 74 -5.96 4.00 -9.87
C TYR A 74 -5.65 2.81 -10.78
N TRP A 75 -4.88 1.84 -10.28
CA TRP A 75 -4.52 0.63 -11.01
C TRP A 75 -5.00 -0.60 -10.29
N LYS A 76 -5.13 -1.72 -10.99
CA LYS A 76 -5.37 -3.00 -10.31
C LYS A 76 -4.11 -3.42 -9.56
N GLY A 77 -4.26 -3.71 -8.29
CA GLY A 77 -3.18 -4.14 -7.41
C GLY A 77 -3.58 -5.33 -6.56
N GLU A 78 -2.57 -6.04 -6.11
CA GLU A 78 -2.70 -7.08 -5.10
C GLU A 78 -1.71 -6.77 -3.98
N LEU A 79 -2.20 -6.80 -2.75
CA LEU A 79 -1.47 -6.50 -1.54
C LEU A 79 -1.19 -7.78 -0.76
N ASN A 80 0.09 -7.95 -0.42
CA ASN A 80 0.52 -8.90 0.59
C ASN A 80 1.09 -8.12 1.77
N ALA A 81 0.83 -8.56 2.99
CA ALA A 81 1.40 -7.96 4.18
C ALA A 81 1.91 -9.02 5.14
N ARG A 82 3.01 -8.68 5.80
CA ARG A 82 3.59 -9.48 6.87
C ARG A 82 3.96 -8.60 8.06
N MET A 83 3.89 -9.19 9.26
CA MET A 83 4.43 -8.56 10.46
C MET A 83 5.95 -8.71 10.50
N CYS A 84 6.65 -7.63 10.88
CA CYS A 84 8.08 -7.57 11.13
C CYS A 84 8.32 -6.86 12.48
N ASP A 85 9.55 -6.87 12.98
CA ASP A 85 9.86 -6.32 14.31
C ASP A 85 9.56 -4.82 14.44
N GLN A 86 9.61 -4.07 13.33
CA GLN A 86 9.40 -2.62 13.29
C GLN A 86 8.01 -2.21 12.76
N GLY A 87 7.10 -3.17 12.55
CA GLY A 87 5.75 -2.92 12.03
C GLY A 87 5.37 -3.84 10.88
N ILE A 88 4.56 -3.34 9.95
CA ILE A 88 4.09 -4.15 8.82
C ILE A 88 4.90 -3.84 7.56
N VAL A 89 5.30 -4.89 6.85
CA VAL A 89 5.87 -4.76 5.51
C VAL A 89 4.83 -5.19 4.48
N LEU A 90 4.56 -4.29 3.54
CA LEU A 90 3.67 -4.52 2.40
C LEU A 90 4.46 -4.75 1.12
N THR A 91 3.95 -5.66 0.30
CA THR A 91 4.32 -5.74 -1.11
C THR A 91 3.09 -5.60 -1.98
N THR A 92 3.23 -4.78 -3.02
CA THR A 92 2.17 -4.52 -3.99
C THR A 92 2.59 -5.09 -5.32
N ARG A 93 1.77 -5.99 -5.88
CA ARG A 93 1.86 -6.36 -7.29
C ARG A 93 0.88 -5.50 -8.07
N VAL A 94 1.40 -4.57 -8.87
CA VAL A 94 0.59 -3.67 -9.71
C VAL A 94 0.45 -4.27 -11.11
N GLN A 95 -0.77 -4.34 -11.61
CA GLN A 95 -1.06 -4.54 -13.02
C GLN A 95 -1.33 -3.17 -13.66
N ARG A 96 -0.45 -2.72 -14.57
CA ARG A 96 -0.57 -1.45 -15.29
C ARG A 96 -1.65 -1.52 -16.38
N GLN A 97 -2.86 -1.93 -16.02
CA GLN A 97 -4.05 -1.78 -16.84
C GLN A 97 -4.93 -0.73 -16.16
N PRO A 98 -5.32 0.35 -16.86
CA PRO A 98 -6.37 1.23 -16.34
C PRO A 98 -7.61 0.37 -16.06
N LEU A 99 -8.24 0.59 -14.91
CA LEU A 99 -9.58 0.05 -14.69
C LEU A 99 -10.44 0.55 -15.84
N ALA A 100 -10.99 -0.36 -16.64
CA ALA A 100 -11.94 0.00 -17.68
C ALA A 100 -13.03 0.83 -17.01
N LYS A 101 -13.33 2.03 -17.55
CA LYS A 101 -14.49 2.79 -17.12
C LYS A 101 -15.70 1.88 -17.32
N ALA A 102 -16.40 1.57 -16.23
CA ALA A 102 -17.75 1.03 -16.29
C ALA A 102 -18.69 2.04 -16.95
#